data_AF-A0A1I5IHJ5-F1
#
_entry.id   AF-A0A1I5IHJ5-F1
#
_cell.length_a   1.000
_cell.length_b   1.000
_cell.length_c   1.000
_cell.angle_alpha   90.00
_cell.angle_beta   90.00
_cell.angle_gamma   90.00
#
_symmetry.space_group_name_H-M   'P 1'
#
loop_
_entity.id
_entity.type
_entity.pdbx_description
1 polymer ?
#
loop_
_entity_poly.entity_id
_entity_poly.type
_entity_poly.pdbx_seq_one_letter_code
_entity_poly.pdbx_strand_id
1 'polypeptide(L)'
;MDDDDFGVPRWRTHAPEYWRINLRDDILVTMIGTTNPMPDWAVGEAERDWYLARTHRPREDYVAERVPGPFTRALADEQARRQRLLADHQATLRAARGES
;
A
#
# COMPACT_ATOMS: atom_id res chain seq x y z
N MET A 1 -12.43 11.65 22.68
CA MET A 1 -12.33 10.75 21.52
C MET A 1 -11.07 9.97 21.74
N ASP A 2 -11.18 8.65 21.87
CA ASP A 2 -10.04 7.74 22.03
C ASP A 2 -9.38 7.50 20.66
N ASP A 3 -8.55 8.45 20.25
CA ASP A 3 -7.62 8.26 19.14
C ASP A 3 -6.49 7.33 19.60
N ASP A 4 -6.13 6.37 18.76
CA ASP A 4 -5.00 5.48 19.02
C ASP A 4 -3.66 6.21 18.73
N ASP A 5 -2.52 5.56 18.99
CA ASP A 5 -1.15 6.14 18.88
C ASP A 5 -0.85 6.72 17.47
N PHE A 6 -1.67 6.36 16.48
CA PHE A 6 -1.56 6.75 15.08
C PHE A 6 -2.52 7.87 14.64
N GLY A 7 -3.28 8.49 15.56
CA GLY A 7 -4.25 9.54 15.24
C GLY A 7 -5.44 9.06 14.39
N VAL A 8 -5.73 7.75 14.46
CA VAL A 8 -6.83 7.09 13.76
C VAL A 8 -7.83 6.61 14.82
N PRO A 9 -9.15 6.75 14.59
CA PRO A 9 -10.13 6.26 15.56
C PRO A 9 -9.93 4.78 15.88
N ARG A 10 -10.00 4.39 17.16
CA ARG A 10 -9.72 3.00 17.60
C ARG A 10 -10.52 1.91 16.87
N TRP A 11 -11.77 2.17 16.50
CA TRP A 11 -12.57 1.21 15.72
C TRP A 11 -11.95 0.89 14.36
N ARG A 12 -11.16 1.82 13.83
CA ARG A 12 -10.46 1.76 12.54
C ARG A 12 -9.06 1.19 12.66
N THR A 13 -8.52 0.95 13.86
CA THR A 13 -7.24 0.25 14.08
C THR A 13 -7.44 -1.23 14.40
N HIS A 14 -8.63 -1.60 14.89
CA HIS A 14 -8.99 -2.96 15.33
C HIS A 14 -9.82 -3.76 14.31
N ALA A 15 -10.07 -3.23 13.11
CA ALA A 15 -10.79 -4.01 12.10
C ALA A 15 -10.02 -5.31 11.77
N PRO A 16 -10.73 -6.44 11.59
CA PRO A 16 -10.10 -7.74 11.35
C PRO A 16 -9.43 -7.83 9.97
N GLU A 17 -9.80 -6.94 9.05
CA GLU A 17 -9.28 -6.85 7.70
C GLU A 17 -9.42 -5.43 7.16
N TYR A 18 -8.58 -5.10 6.18
CA TYR A 18 -8.59 -3.83 5.48
C TYR A 18 -8.49 -4.06 3.98
N TRP A 19 -9.10 -3.17 3.21
CA TRP A 19 -8.75 -2.96 1.83
C TRP A 19 -7.46 -2.14 1.76
N ARG A 20 -6.40 -2.74 1.22
CA ARG A 20 -5.20 -2.01 0.79
C ARG A 20 -5.42 -1.54 -0.64
N ILE A 21 -5.36 -0.23 -0.85
CA ILE A 21 -5.57 0.41 -2.16
C ILE A 21 -4.25 1.03 -2.57
N ASN A 22 -3.62 0.44 -3.58
CA ASN A 22 -2.25 0.73 -3.99
C ASN A 22 -2.18 0.84 -5.52
N LEU A 23 -1.19 1.54 -6.05
CA LEU A 23 -0.81 1.41 -7.45
C LEU A 23 -0.39 -0.04 -7.78
N ARG A 24 -0.61 -0.48 -9.02
CA ARG A 24 -0.06 -1.75 -9.51
C ARG A 24 1.46 -1.76 -9.32
N ASP A 25 2.01 -2.94 -9.03
CA ASP A 25 3.41 -3.07 -8.61
C ASP A 25 4.41 -2.61 -9.70
N ASP A 26 4.09 -2.82 -10.97
CA ASP A 26 4.86 -2.34 -12.12
C ASP A 26 4.96 -0.81 -12.16
N ILE A 27 3.93 -0.10 -11.71
CA ILE A 27 3.93 1.36 -11.58
C ILE A 27 4.63 1.77 -10.29
N LEU A 28 4.19 1.20 -9.16
CA LEU A 28 4.67 1.54 -7.83
C LEU A 28 6.19 1.44 -7.75
N VAL A 29 6.77 0.37 -8.28
CA VAL A 29 8.20 0.08 -8.14
C VAL A 29 9.10 1.14 -8.80
N THR A 30 8.62 1.78 -9.87
CA THR A 30 9.34 2.90 -10.52
C THR A 30 9.29 4.20 -9.69
N MET A 31 8.37 4.26 -8.72
CA MET A 31 8.12 5.43 -7.87
C MET A 31 8.65 5.25 -6.44
N ILE A 32 8.89 4.00 -6.02
CA ILE A 32 9.54 3.70 -4.74
C ILE A 32 10.95 4.31 -4.78
N GLY A 33 11.19 5.30 -3.90
CA GLY A 33 12.46 6.02 -3.80
C GLY A 33 12.46 7.45 -4.33
N THR A 34 11.44 7.86 -5.11
CA THR A 34 11.27 9.26 -5.54
C THR A 34 10.14 9.95 -4.79
N THR A 35 8.94 9.36 -4.84
CA THR A 35 7.71 9.90 -4.24
C THR A 35 7.11 8.98 -3.19
N ASN A 36 7.50 7.70 -3.18
CA ASN A 36 7.05 6.67 -2.24
C ASN A 36 5.55 6.79 -1.87
N PRO A 37 4.63 6.73 -2.86
CA PRO A 37 3.21 6.88 -2.60
C PRO A 37 2.75 5.78 -1.63
N MET A 38 2.22 6.15 -0.47
CA MET A 38 1.67 5.20 0.51
C MET A 38 0.30 4.71 0.06
N PRO A 39 -0.11 3.48 0.42
CA PRO A 39 -1.44 3.01 0.07
C PRO A 39 -2.51 3.70 0.92
N ASP A 40 -3.69 3.86 0.34
CA ASP A 40 -4.90 4.18 1.09
C ASP A 40 -5.45 2.89 1.75
N TRP A 41 -6.05 3.05 2.93
CA TRP A 41 -6.59 1.94 3.72
C TRP A 41 -8.07 2.16 4.02
N ALA A 42 -8.89 1.18 3.68
CA ALA A 42 -10.33 1.20 3.92
C ALA A 42 -10.80 0.00 4.75
N VAL A 43 -11.74 0.22 5.66
CA VAL A 43 -12.35 -0.84 6.48
C VAL A 43 -13.47 -1.55 5.71
N GLY A 44 -14.13 -0.87 4.76
CA GLY A 44 -15.28 -1.38 4.02
C GLY A 44 -15.25 -1.07 2.52
N GLU A 45 -16.14 -1.70 1.77
CA GLU A 45 -16.22 -1.54 0.31
C GLU A 45 -16.62 -0.13 -0.12
N ALA A 46 -17.58 0.51 0.57
CA ALA A 46 -17.99 1.87 0.27
C ALA A 46 -16.83 2.87 0.42
N GLU A 47 -16.00 2.67 1.45
CA GLU A 47 -14.82 3.48 1.69
C GLU A 47 -13.72 3.20 0.64
N ARG A 48 -13.52 1.93 0.27
CA ARG A 48 -12.64 1.55 -0.86
C ARG A 48 -13.06 2.24 -2.14
N ASP A 49 -14.34 2.22 -2.48
CA ASP A 49 -14.84 2.83 -3.71
C ASP A 49 -14.76 4.35 -3.67
N TRP A 50 -14.96 4.96 -2.50
CA TRP A 50 -14.70 6.39 -2.30
C TRP A 50 -13.22 6.74 -2.54
N TYR A 51 -12.28 5.96 -2.00
CA TYR A 51 -10.85 6.14 -2.25
C TYR A 51 -10.50 6.00 -3.75
N LEU A 52 -11.05 4.99 -4.43
CA LEU A 52 -10.82 4.77 -5.86
C LEU A 52 -11.45 5.87 -6.75
N ALA A 53 -12.51 6.53 -6.31
CA ALA A 53 -13.14 7.62 -7.06
C ALA A 53 -12.37 8.95 -6.97
N ARG A 54 -11.50 9.11 -5.96
CA ARG A 54 -10.74 10.34 -5.69
C ARG A 54 -9.27 10.26 -6.09
N THR A 55 -8.84 9.17 -6.72
CA THR A 55 -7.45 9.01 -7.16
C THR A 55 -7.11 9.98 -8.29
N HIS A 56 -5.87 10.49 -8.30
CA HIS A 56 -5.40 11.40 -9.35
C HIS A 56 -4.98 10.67 -10.64
N ARG A 57 -4.84 9.34 -10.57
CA ARG A 57 -4.53 8.46 -11.70
C ARG A 57 -5.77 7.66 -12.12
N PRO A 58 -5.79 7.13 -13.36
CA PRO A 58 -6.85 6.22 -13.81
C PRO A 58 -7.04 5.04 -12.86
N ARG A 59 -8.29 4.57 -12.70
CA ARG A 59 -8.63 3.53 -11.74
C ARG A 59 -7.87 2.21 -12.03
N GLU A 60 -7.59 1.93 -13.29
CA GLU A 60 -6.84 0.76 -13.76
C GLU A 60 -5.37 0.73 -13.31
N ASP A 61 -4.83 1.85 -12.86
CA ASP A 61 -3.50 1.90 -12.26
C ASP A 61 -3.48 1.39 -10.82
N TYR A 62 -4.65 1.14 -10.22
CA TYR A 62 -4.78 0.73 -8.83
C TYR A 62 -5.22 -0.74 -8.67
N VAL A 63 -4.69 -1.37 -7.64
CA VAL A 63 -5.12 -2.65 -7.08
C VAL A 63 -5.75 -2.37 -5.72
N ALA A 64 -6.95 -2.90 -5.50
CA ALA A 64 -7.59 -2.95 -4.20
C ALA A 64 -7.68 -4.40 -3.75
N GLU A 65 -6.98 -4.77 -2.68
CA GLU A 65 -6.97 -6.12 -2.13
C GLU A 65 -7.36 -6.14 -0.66
N ARG A 66 -8.01 -7.21 -0.20
CA ARG A 66 -8.27 -7.40 1.23
C ARG A 66 -7.05 -8.02 1.88
N VAL A 67 -6.59 -7.43 2.97
CA VAL A 67 -5.47 -7.94 3.78
C VAL A 67 -5.88 -8.10 5.24
N PRO A 68 -5.30 -9.08 5.96
CA PRO A 68 -5.58 -9.28 7.38
C PRO A 68 -5.15 -8.10 8.26
N GLY A 69 -5.99 -7.75 9.22
CA GLY A 69 -5.68 -6.83 10.31
C GLY A 69 -5.03 -7.51 11.53
N PRO A 70 -4.84 -6.79 12.65
CA PRO A 70 -5.17 -5.37 12.89
C PRO A 70 -4.31 -4.41 12.05
N PHE A 71 -4.62 -3.12 12.07
CA PHE A 71 -3.98 -2.13 11.18
C PHE A 71 -2.45 -2.14 11.26
N THR A 72 -1.89 -2.30 12.45
CA THR A 72 -0.43 -2.38 12.68
C THR A 72 0.20 -3.58 11.96
N ARG A 73 -0.47 -4.74 11.95
CA ARG A 73 -0.04 -5.91 11.18
C ARG A 73 -0.13 -5.64 9.69
N ALA A 74 -1.27 -5.11 9.23
CA ALA A 74 -1.46 -4.79 7.81
C ALA A 74 -0.37 -3.82 7.29
N LEU A 75 -0.01 -2.82 8.10
CA LEU A 75 1.06 -1.88 7.81
C LEU A 75 2.44 -2.55 7.78
N ALA A 76 2.74 -3.42 8.73
CA ALA A 76 4.01 -4.15 8.77
C ALA A 76 4.17 -5.09 7.55
N ASP A 77 3.10 -5.81 7.20
CA ASP A 77 3.07 -6.69 6.02
C ASP A 77 3.29 -5.89 4.72
N GLU A 78 2.70 -4.69 4.62
CA GLU A 78 2.90 -3.79 3.49
C GLU A 78 4.32 -3.22 3.40
N GLN A 79 4.91 -2.83 4.53
CA GLN A 79 6.30 -2.38 4.58
C GLN A 79 7.25 -3.48 4.10
N ALA A 80 7.04 -4.71 4.58
CA ALA A 80 7.83 -5.87 4.15
C ALA A 80 7.64 -6.17 2.65
N ARG A 81 6.42 -6.05 2.13
CA ARG A 81 6.13 -6.23 0.70
C ARG A 81 6.87 -5.19 -0.16
N ARG A 82 6.83 -3.91 0.23
CA ARG A 82 7.52 -2.82 -0.48
C ARG A 82 9.03 -3.00 -0.49
N GLN A 83 9.60 -3.44 0.63
CA GLN A 83 11.04 -3.74 0.70
C GLN A 83 11.44 -4.84 -0.29
N ARG A 84 10.63 -5.90 -0.42
CA ARG A 84 10.85 -6.96 -1.42
C ARG A 84 10.78 -6.42 -2.84
N LEU A 85 9.73 -5.67 -3.19
CA LEU A 85 9.58 -5.06 -4.51
C LEU A 85 10.78 -4.18 -4.89
N LEU A 86 11.26 -3.37 -3.94
CA LEU A 86 12.42 -2.51 -4.17
C LEU A 86 13.70 -3.34 -4.37
N ALA A 87 13.92 -4.37 -3.55
CA ALA A 87 15.08 -5.25 -3.67
C ALA A 87 15.09 -5.96 -5.03
N ASP A 88 13.95 -6.51 -5.45
CA ASP A 88 13.79 -7.20 -6.74
C ASP A 88 14.04 -6.25 -7.93
N HIS A 89 13.55 -5.02 -7.83
CA HIS A 89 13.79 -3.99 -8.85
C HIS A 89 15.25 -3.60 -8.94
N GLN A 90 15.91 -3.37 -7.80
CA GLN A 90 17.34 -3.07 -7.76
C GLN A 90 18.18 -4.22 -8.33
N ALA A 91 17.84 -5.47 -8.02
CA ALA A 91 18.50 -6.64 -8.59
C ALA A 91 18.33 -6.68 -10.13
N THR A 92 17.12 -6.40 -10.62
CA THR A 92 16.83 -6.32 -12.07
C THR A 92 17.66 -5.23 -12.74
N LEU A 93 17.77 -4.05 -12.13
CA LEU A 93 18.56 -2.94 -12.67
C LEU A 93 20.07 -3.24 -12.69
N ARG A 94 20.60 -3.90 -11.65
CA ARG A 94 22.02 -4.32 -11.61
C ARG A 94 22.33 -5.34 -12.70
N ALA A 95 21.46 -6.34 -12.86
CA ALA A 95 21.57 -7.33 -13.92
C ALA A 95 21.56 -6.68 -15.32
N ALA A 96 20.69 -5.68 -15.53
CA ALA A 96 20.64 -4.93 -16.78
C ALA A 96 21.91 -4.08 -17.05
N ARG A 97 22.66 -3.71 -16.00
CA ARG A 97 23.92 -2.96 -16.09
C ARG A 97 25.15 -3.86 -16.23
N GLY A 98 25.01 -5.17 -16.10
CA GLY A 98 26.13 -6.12 -16.10
C GLY A 98 26.92 -6.14 -14.80
N GLU A 99 26.35 -5.62 -13.71
CA GLU A 99 26.96 -5.63 -12.37
C GLU A 99 26.59 -6.97 -11.70
N SER A 100 27.53 -7.94 -11.70
CA SER A 100 27.43 -9.22 -10.96
C SER A 100 28.43 -9.28 -9.82
#